data_AF-H8GUS0-F1
#
_entry.id   AF-H8GUS0-F1
#
_cell.length_a   1.000
_cell.length_b   1.000
_cell.length_c   1.000
_cell.angle_alpha   90.00
_cell.angle_beta   90.00
_cell.angle_gamma   90.00
#
_symmetry.space_group_name_H-M   'P 1'
#
loop_
_entity.id
_entity.type
_entity.pdbx_description
1 polymer ?
#
loop_
_entity_poly.entity_id
_entity_poly.type
_entity_poly.pdbx_seq_one_letter_code
_entity_poly.pdbx_strand_id
1 'polypeptide(L)'
;MWVQVASVLFTAAYALWRDPRSLDGWLSGLEALLAALALAWWTALLGRLLRGQTTPPEDGTRRALSLTFPWLTALRLGLWGTLGLALLAGAAPEANPVALTALMTVWFGAIVSSNAVFGTLVRLSGAPGDPPLRQRLREWLNLSAALAVGMTVLNVVPVRGFSGTPELGTQLVYGLGGLLDVLATVLALRAVMALGPGTAGAPAKP
;
A
#
# COMPACT_ATOMS: atom_id res chain seq x y z
N MET A 1 -4.31 6.97 9.74
CA MET A 1 -4.04 5.55 9.38
C MET A 1 -5.33 4.73 9.44
N TRP A 2 -6.04 4.63 10.57
CA TRP A 2 -7.34 3.92 10.63
C TRP A 2 -8.43 4.47 9.67
N VAL A 3 -8.45 5.77 9.44
CA VAL A 3 -9.33 6.38 8.41
C VAL A 3 -9.04 5.83 7.01
N GLN A 4 -7.77 5.60 6.68
CA GLN A 4 -7.38 4.99 5.41
C GLN A 4 -7.83 3.53 5.34
N VAL A 5 -7.70 2.76 6.44
CA VAL A 5 -8.24 1.39 6.51
C VAL A 5 -9.73 1.38 6.19
N ALA A 6 -10.51 2.28 6.83
CA ALA A 6 -11.94 2.40 6.58
C ALA A 6 -12.23 2.80 5.13
N SER A 7 -11.43 3.70 4.54
CA SER A 7 -11.55 4.08 3.14
C SER A 7 -11.28 2.92 2.19
N VAL A 8 -10.25 2.10 2.41
CA VAL A 8 -9.96 0.95 1.56
C VAL A 8 -11.04 -0.12 1.68
N LEU A 9 -11.58 -0.35 2.90
CA LEU A 9 -12.74 -1.23 3.09
C LEU A 9 -13.98 -0.71 2.34
N PHE A 10 -14.21 0.59 2.37
CA PHE A 10 -15.29 1.20 1.60
C PHE A 10 -15.09 1.01 0.10
N THR A 11 -13.86 1.18 -0.41
CA THR A 11 -13.54 0.91 -1.81
C THR A 11 -13.77 -0.56 -2.19
N ALA A 12 -13.41 -1.51 -1.31
CA ALA A 12 -13.67 -2.93 -1.51
C ALA A 12 -15.18 -3.22 -1.62
N ALA A 13 -15.97 -2.66 -0.69
CA ALA A 13 -17.43 -2.77 -0.71
C ALA A 13 -18.05 -2.12 -1.94
N TYR A 14 -17.54 -0.95 -2.35
CA TYR A 14 -17.98 -0.24 -3.54
C TYR A 14 -17.70 -1.02 -4.83
N ALA A 15 -16.50 -1.62 -4.96
CA ALA A 15 -16.14 -2.44 -6.11
C ALA A 15 -17.05 -3.66 -6.25
N LEU A 16 -17.28 -4.38 -5.14
CA LEU A 16 -18.20 -5.52 -5.09
C LEU A 16 -19.66 -5.13 -5.38
N TRP A 17 -20.09 -3.94 -4.93
CA TRP A 17 -21.44 -3.44 -5.17
C TRP A 17 -21.67 -3.01 -6.63
N ARG A 18 -20.68 -2.35 -7.24
CA ARG A 18 -20.77 -1.84 -8.61
C ARG A 18 -20.78 -2.95 -9.65
N ASP A 19 -20.05 -4.03 -9.41
CA ASP A 19 -19.98 -5.16 -10.35
C ASP A 19 -19.96 -6.53 -9.64
N PRO A 20 -21.09 -6.94 -9.05
CA PRO A 20 -21.16 -8.13 -8.20
C PRO A 20 -21.06 -9.47 -8.97
N ARG A 21 -21.12 -9.43 -10.30
CA ARG A 21 -21.18 -10.63 -11.15
C ARG A 21 -19.96 -10.82 -12.04
N SER A 22 -19.09 -9.83 -12.18
CA SER A 22 -17.86 -9.97 -12.99
C SER A 22 -16.71 -10.53 -12.17
N LEU A 23 -15.86 -11.33 -12.83
CA LEU A 23 -14.63 -11.85 -12.25
C LEU A 23 -13.69 -10.70 -11.85
N ASP A 24 -13.66 -9.62 -12.62
CA ASP A 24 -12.86 -8.43 -12.36
C ASP A 24 -13.32 -7.67 -11.10
N GLY A 25 -14.64 -7.56 -10.89
CA GLY A 25 -15.22 -6.98 -9.68
C GLY A 25 -14.87 -7.78 -8.43
N TRP A 26 -14.94 -9.11 -8.51
CA TRP A 26 -14.54 -10.01 -7.43
C TRP A 26 -13.05 -9.95 -7.13
N LEU A 27 -12.19 -9.97 -8.15
CA LEU A 27 -10.73 -9.88 -7.98
C LEU A 27 -10.32 -8.53 -7.37
N SER A 28 -10.88 -7.43 -7.87
CA SER A 28 -10.62 -6.09 -7.35
C SER A 28 -11.12 -5.93 -5.91
N GLY A 29 -12.32 -6.46 -5.60
CA GLY A 29 -12.87 -6.47 -4.25
C GLY A 29 -12.03 -7.28 -3.28
N LEU A 30 -11.57 -8.47 -3.68
CA LEU A 30 -10.70 -9.32 -2.87
C LEU A 30 -9.33 -8.68 -2.63
N GLU A 31 -8.72 -8.09 -3.67
CA GLU A 31 -7.45 -7.35 -3.55
C GLU A 31 -7.58 -6.18 -2.56
N ALA A 32 -8.64 -5.39 -2.68
CA ALA A 32 -8.90 -4.27 -1.78
C ALA A 32 -9.18 -4.72 -0.34
N LEU A 33 -9.91 -5.83 -0.14
CA LEU A 33 -10.14 -6.39 1.18
C LEU A 33 -8.84 -6.88 1.83
N LEU A 34 -8.02 -7.62 1.09
CA LEU A 34 -6.70 -8.08 1.57
C LEU A 34 -5.77 -6.90 1.87
N ALA A 35 -5.81 -5.85 1.04
CA ALA A 35 -5.07 -4.62 1.26
C ALA A 35 -5.52 -3.90 2.53
N ALA A 36 -6.83 -3.81 2.79
CA ALA A 36 -7.36 -3.22 4.01
C ALA A 36 -6.95 -3.99 5.27
N LEU A 37 -7.01 -5.33 5.24
CA LEU A 37 -6.58 -6.18 6.34
C LEU A 37 -5.08 -6.02 6.62
N ALA A 38 -4.25 -6.07 5.57
CA ALA A 38 -2.82 -5.82 5.65
C ALA A 38 -2.52 -4.44 6.25
N LEU A 39 -3.22 -3.40 5.80
CA LEU A 39 -3.07 -2.03 6.30
C LEU A 39 -3.51 -1.90 7.76
N ALA A 40 -4.55 -2.62 8.18
CA ALA A 40 -5.00 -2.63 9.57
C ALA A 40 -3.94 -3.20 10.52
N TRP A 41 -3.39 -4.38 10.19
CA TRP A 41 -2.31 -4.97 10.99
C TRP A 41 -1.03 -4.13 10.93
N TRP A 42 -0.71 -3.56 9.78
CA TRP A 42 0.42 -2.65 9.62
C TRP A 42 0.27 -1.40 10.50
N THR A 43 -0.93 -0.80 10.52
CA THR A 43 -1.27 0.34 11.37
C THR A 43 -1.11 0.00 12.85
N ALA A 44 -1.57 -1.18 13.27
CA ALA A 44 -1.44 -1.65 14.64
C ALA A 44 0.03 -1.86 15.04
N LEU A 45 0.85 -2.49 14.19
CA LEU A 45 2.28 -2.69 14.45
C LEU A 45 3.04 -1.36 14.46
N LEU A 46 2.76 -0.45 13.52
CA LEU A 46 3.37 0.87 13.52
C LEU A 46 3.05 1.61 14.83
N GLY A 47 1.79 1.58 15.29
CA GLY A 47 1.41 2.21 16.56
C GLY A 47 2.10 1.61 17.79
N ARG A 48 2.43 0.32 17.78
CA ARG A 48 3.25 -0.33 18.83
C ARG A 48 4.72 0.09 18.73
N LEU A 49 5.27 0.09 17.52
CA LEU A 49 6.63 0.55 17.24
C LEU A 49 6.85 2.00 17.70
N LEU A 50 5.91 2.90 17.39
CA LEU A 50 5.96 4.32 17.80
C LEU A 50 5.93 4.50 19.32
N ARG A 51 5.37 3.53 20.06
CA ARG A 51 5.39 3.47 21.53
C ARG A 51 6.63 2.75 22.09
N GLY A 52 7.58 2.36 21.25
CA GLY A 52 8.78 1.61 21.63
C GLY A 52 8.51 0.17 22.06
N GLN A 53 7.33 -0.38 21.75
CA GLN A 53 6.95 -1.72 22.18
C GLN A 53 7.54 -2.78 21.26
N THR A 54 8.26 -3.75 21.84
CA THR A 54 8.71 -4.95 21.15
C THR A 54 7.51 -5.86 20.88
N THR A 55 7.45 -6.40 19.66
CA THR A 55 6.39 -7.34 19.25
C THR A 55 7.00 -8.72 18.99
N PRO A 56 6.72 -9.71 19.86
CA PRO A 56 7.30 -11.04 19.75
C PRO A 56 6.82 -11.78 18.49
N PRO A 57 7.54 -12.81 18.02
CA PRO A 57 7.16 -13.58 16.83
C PRO A 57 5.77 -14.24 16.91
N GLU A 58 5.33 -14.61 18.11
CA GLU A 58 4.05 -15.29 18.37
C GLU A 58 2.86 -14.32 18.35
N ASP A 59 3.11 -13.01 18.31
CA ASP A 59 2.05 -12.01 18.28
C ASP A 59 1.15 -12.19 17.05
N GLY A 60 -0.15 -12.32 17.29
CA GLY A 60 -1.13 -12.58 16.25
C GLY A 60 -1.19 -11.51 15.18
N THR A 61 -0.94 -10.23 15.51
CA THR A 61 -0.94 -9.13 14.53
C THR A 61 0.28 -9.26 13.60
N ARG A 62 1.47 -9.47 14.18
CA ARG A 62 2.70 -9.69 13.42
C ARG A 62 2.61 -10.93 12.54
N ARG A 63 2.07 -12.03 13.07
CA ARG A 63 1.92 -13.30 12.35
C ARG A 63 0.89 -13.20 11.22
N ALA A 64 -0.29 -12.61 11.49
CA ALA A 64 -1.31 -12.39 10.46
C ALA A 64 -0.76 -11.54 9.31
N LEU A 65 -0.12 -10.41 9.64
CA LEU A 65 0.51 -9.56 8.65
C LEU A 65 1.59 -10.32 7.86
N SER A 66 2.45 -11.08 8.54
CA SER A 66 3.52 -11.87 7.93
C SER A 66 3.02 -12.95 6.96
N LEU A 67 1.85 -13.52 7.24
CA LEU A 67 1.23 -14.54 6.40
C LEU A 67 0.45 -13.92 5.23
N THR A 68 -0.32 -12.87 5.45
CA THR A 68 -1.22 -12.31 4.43
C THR A 68 -0.49 -11.47 3.40
N PHE A 69 0.53 -10.70 3.80
CA PHE A 69 1.18 -9.75 2.89
C PHE A 69 1.88 -10.39 1.69
N PRO A 70 2.57 -11.56 1.82
CA PRO A 70 3.10 -12.28 0.67
C PRO A 70 2.04 -12.68 -0.36
N TRP A 71 0.87 -13.12 0.09
CA TRP A 71 -0.25 -13.45 -0.81
C TRP A 71 -0.77 -12.22 -1.54
N LEU A 72 -0.93 -11.09 -0.85
CA LEU A 72 -1.31 -9.82 -1.48
C LEU A 72 -0.27 -9.37 -2.51
N THR A 73 1.02 -9.52 -2.19
CA THR A 73 2.12 -9.18 -3.11
C THR A 73 2.11 -10.07 -4.34
N ALA A 74 1.92 -11.38 -4.16
CA ALA A 74 1.81 -12.34 -5.26
C ALA A 74 0.61 -12.05 -6.16
N LEU A 75 -0.55 -11.73 -5.57
CA LEU A 75 -1.74 -11.32 -6.33
C LEU A 75 -1.46 -10.08 -7.17
N ARG A 76 -0.87 -9.03 -6.58
CA ARG A 76 -0.53 -7.79 -7.30
C ARG A 76 0.47 -8.02 -8.41
N LEU A 77 1.50 -8.84 -8.19
CA LEU A 77 2.46 -9.23 -9.23
C LEU A 77 1.80 -10.04 -10.34
N GLY A 78 0.85 -10.91 -9.99
CA GLY A 78 0.04 -11.65 -10.96
C GLY A 78 -0.76 -10.71 -11.85
N LEU A 79 -1.52 -9.78 -11.26
CA LEU A 79 -2.31 -8.79 -12.00
C LEU A 79 -1.44 -7.86 -12.85
N TRP A 80 -0.31 -7.41 -12.32
CA TRP A 80 0.65 -6.61 -13.07
C TRP A 80 1.25 -7.40 -14.24
N GLY A 81 1.64 -8.66 -14.00
CA GLY A 81 2.22 -9.52 -15.02
C GLY A 81 1.23 -9.86 -16.14
N THR A 82 -0.01 -10.21 -15.79
CA THR A 82 -1.06 -10.50 -16.79
C THR A 82 -1.40 -9.27 -17.61
N LEU A 83 -1.51 -8.09 -17.00
CA LEU A 83 -1.70 -6.84 -17.74
C LEU A 83 -0.50 -6.57 -18.66
N GLY A 84 0.72 -6.71 -18.17
CA GLY A 84 1.93 -6.52 -18.97
C GLY A 84 2.00 -7.43 -20.18
N LEU A 85 1.67 -8.72 -20.01
CA LEU A 85 1.59 -9.68 -21.12
C LEU A 85 0.48 -9.31 -22.11
N ALA A 86 -0.68 -8.87 -21.63
CA ALA A 86 -1.76 -8.42 -22.50
C ALA A 86 -1.36 -7.20 -23.33
N LEU A 87 -0.71 -6.20 -22.71
CA LEU A 87 -0.20 -5.01 -23.41
C LEU A 87 0.85 -5.38 -24.46
N LEU A 88 1.78 -6.30 -24.14
CA LEU A 88 2.77 -6.80 -25.10
C LEU A 88 2.14 -7.59 -26.24
N ALA A 89 1.00 -8.25 -25.99
CA ALA A 89 0.20 -8.93 -27.01
C ALA A 89 -0.69 -7.98 -27.83
N GLY A 90 -0.65 -6.67 -27.55
CA GLY A 90 -1.40 -5.65 -28.29
C GLY A 90 -2.79 -5.31 -27.72
N ALA A 91 -3.09 -5.67 -26.47
CA ALA A 91 -4.26 -5.15 -25.78
C ALA A 91 -4.09 -3.64 -25.58
N ALA A 92 -5.01 -2.83 -26.15
CA ALA A 92 -4.97 -1.36 -26.19
C ALA A 92 -3.98 -0.74 -27.22
N PRO A 93 -4.16 -1.01 -28.52
CA PRO A 93 -3.32 -0.45 -29.58
C PRO A 93 -3.46 1.08 -29.72
N GLU A 94 -4.57 1.64 -29.26
CA GLU A 94 -4.83 3.09 -29.29
C GLU A 94 -4.26 3.83 -28.07
N ALA A 95 -3.72 3.11 -27.09
CA ALA A 95 -3.22 3.70 -25.87
C ALA A 95 -1.88 4.40 -26.07
N ASN A 96 -1.67 5.52 -25.36
CA ASN A 96 -0.39 6.20 -25.36
C ASN A 96 0.70 5.30 -24.72
N PRO A 97 1.74 4.90 -25.46
CA PRO A 97 2.75 3.94 -24.97
C PRO A 97 3.59 4.50 -23.82
N VAL A 98 3.81 5.82 -23.77
CA VAL A 98 4.52 6.48 -22.68
C VAL A 98 3.70 6.44 -21.39
N ALA A 99 2.39 6.68 -21.49
CA ALA A 99 1.49 6.62 -20.34
C ALA A 99 1.36 5.19 -19.80
N LEU A 100 1.27 4.19 -20.68
CA LEU A 100 1.27 2.77 -20.28
C LEU A 100 2.59 2.36 -19.62
N THR A 101 3.72 2.81 -20.17
CA THR A 101 5.03 2.53 -19.56
C THR A 101 5.12 3.15 -18.17
N ALA A 102 4.71 4.41 -18.02
CA ALA A 102 4.67 5.09 -16.72
C ALA A 102 3.76 4.34 -15.72
N LEU A 103 2.57 3.91 -16.15
CA LEU A 103 1.65 3.11 -15.34
C LEU A 103 2.33 1.82 -14.86
N MET A 104 2.90 1.04 -15.78
CA MET A 104 3.52 -0.23 -15.46
C MET A 104 4.74 -0.08 -14.55
N THR A 105 5.56 0.95 -14.76
CA THR A 105 6.72 1.24 -13.92
C THR A 105 6.32 1.70 -12.52
N VAL A 106 5.39 2.64 -12.41
CA VAL A 106 4.93 3.17 -11.12
C VAL A 106 4.21 2.07 -10.32
N TRP A 107 3.37 1.27 -10.97
CA TRP A 107 2.67 0.16 -10.32
C TRP A 107 3.66 -0.90 -9.82
N PHE A 108 4.63 -1.31 -10.63
CA PHE A 108 5.67 -2.24 -10.20
C PHE A 108 6.49 -1.68 -9.03
N GLY A 109 6.91 -0.42 -9.13
CA GLY A 109 7.61 0.28 -8.06
C GLY A 109 6.81 0.29 -6.76
N ALA A 110 5.50 0.54 -6.84
CA ALA A 110 4.60 0.54 -5.69
C ALA A 110 4.52 -0.84 -5.03
N ILE A 111 4.49 -1.93 -5.81
CA ILE A 111 4.51 -3.31 -5.29
C ILE A 111 5.82 -3.56 -4.52
N VAL A 112 6.96 -3.26 -5.14
CA VAL A 112 8.29 -3.48 -4.54
C VAL A 112 8.46 -2.65 -3.27
N SER A 113 8.13 -1.36 -3.32
CA SER A 113 8.25 -0.46 -2.17
C SER A 113 7.33 -0.87 -1.03
N SER A 114 6.09 -1.28 -1.32
CA SER A 114 5.16 -1.80 -0.30
C SER A 114 5.72 -3.03 0.41
N ASN A 115 6.30 -3.97 -0.34
CA ASN A 115 6.92 -5.16 0.24
C ASN A 115 8.14 -4.83 1.10
N ALA A 116 8.95 -3.86 0.68
CA ALA A 116 10.10 -3.42 1.46
C ALA A 116 9.70 -2.68 2.75
N VAL A 117 8.68 -1.81 2.70
CA VAL A 117 8.08 -1.15 3.88
C VAL A 117 7.56 -2.19 4.86
N PHE A 118 6.76 -3.14 4.38
CA PHE A 118 6.21 -4.23 5.20
C PHE A 118 7.33 -5.05 5.87
N GLY A 119 8.27 -5.57 5.07
CA GLY A 119 9.31 -6.47 5.59
C GLY A 119 10.21 -5.75 6.60
N THR A 120 10.46 -4.46 6.38
CA THR A 120 11.24 -3.64 7.32
C THR A 120 10.46 -3.36 8.59
N LEU A 121 9.16 -3.04 8.51
CA LEU A 121 8.33 -2.87 9.71
C LEU A 121 8.26 -4.15 10.54
N VAL A 122 8.06 -5.31 9.93
CA VAL A 122 7.99 -6.60 10.65
C VAL A 122 9.29 -6.88 11.40
N ARG A 123 10.45 -6.69 10.75
CA ARG A 123 11.76 -6.84 11.42
C ARG A 123 11.93 -5.82 12.56
N LEU A 124 11.64 -4.56 12.27
CA LEU A 124 11.79 -3.47 13.22
C LEU A 124 10.84 -3.60 14.43
N SER A 125 9.67 -4.20 14.25
CA SER A 125 8.73 -4.47 15.36
C SER A 125 9.31 -5.43 16.40
N GLY A 126 10.19 -6.35 16.01
CA GLY A 126 10.93 -7.22 16.93
C GLY A 126 12.10 -6.54 17.64
N ALA A 127 12.68 -5.50 17.03
CA ALA A 127 13.80 -4.73 17.56
C ALA A 127 13.59 -3.21 17.37
N PRO A 128 12.65 -2.57 18.09
CA PRO A 128 12.28 -1.16 17.89
C PRO A 128 13.44 -0.15 17.99
N GLY A 129 14.48 -0.51 18.75
CA GLY A 129 15.67 0.32 18.95
C GLY A 129 16.66 0.31 17.78
N ASP A 130 16.55 -0.62 16.83
CA ASP A 130 17.53 -0.83 15.75
C ASP A 130 17.62 0.40 14.82
N PRO A 131 18.74 1.17 14.83
CA PRO A 131 18.86 2.38 14.02
C PRO A 131 18.92 2.10 12.50
N PRO A 132 19.72 1.14 12.00
CA PRO A 132 19.71 0.77 10.58
C PRO A 132 18.33 0.40 10.03
N LEU A 133 17.54 -0.38 10.77
CA LEU A 133 16.20 -0.76 10.32
C LEU A 133 15.23 0.44 10.31
N ARG A 134 15.36 1.36 11.27
CA ARG A 134 14.59 2.63 11.26
C ARG A 134 14.94 3.49 10.05
N GLN A 135 16.22 3.62 9.71
CA GLN A 135 16.64 4.36 8.53
C GLN A 135 16.06 3.75 7.25
N ARG A 136 16.20 2.43 7.07
CA ARG A 136 15.64 1.73 5.91
C ARG A 136 14.13 1.93 5.81
N LEU A 137 13.40 1.87 6.92
CA LEU A 137 11.96 2.11 6.91
C LEU A 137 11.62 3.53 6.44
N ARG A 138 12.40 4.54 6.85
CA ARG A 138 12.22 5.93 6.38
C ARG A 138 12.45 6.06 4.89
N GLU A 139 13.53 5.46 4.37
CA GLU A 139 13.86 5.48 2.94
C GLU A 139 12.74 4.86 2.10
N TRP A 140 12.25 3.69 2.52
CA TRP A 140 11.16 3.01 1.83
C TRP A 140 9.82 3.75 1.95
N LEU A 141 9.50 4.34 3.10
CA LEU A 141 8.30 5.17 3.26
C LEU A 141 8.35 6.43 2.39
N ASN A 142 9.54 7.04 2.24
CA ASN A 142 9.72 8.20 1.35
C ASN A 142 9.51 7.81 -0.12
N LEU A 143 10.08 6.69 -0.57
CA LEU A 143 9.85 6.17 -1.91
C LEU A 143 8.36 5.81 -2.13
N SER A 144 7.74 5.13 -1.17
CA SER A 144 6.31 4.81 -1.22
C SER A 144 5.43 6.05 -1.31
N ALA A 145 5.77 7.14 -0.61
CA ALA A 145 5.00 8.38 -0.70
C ALA A 145 5.05 8.97 -2.13
N ALA A 146 6.22 8.98 -2.77
CA ALA A 146 6.37 9.44 -4.15
C ALA A 146 5.57 8.56 -5.14
N LEU A 147 5.63 7.23 -4.95
CA LEU A 147 4.90 6.28 -5.78
C LEU A 147 3.37 6.37 -5.57
N ALA A 148 2.91 6.62 -4.35
CA ALA A 148 1.50 6.81 -4.04
C ALA A 148 0.92 8.04 -4.77
N VAL A 149 1.71 9.13 -4.87
CA VAL A 149 1.34 10.29 -5.69
C VAL A 149 1.22 9.89 -7.16
N GLY A 150 2.21 9.17 -7.70
CA GLY A 150 2.19 8.67 -9.07
C GLY A 150 0.96 7.81 -9.35
N MET A 151 0.66 6.83 -8.49
CA MET A 151 -0.53 5.98 -8.59
C MET A 151 -1.83 6.78 -8.52
N THR A 152 -1.90 7.78 -7.65
CA THR A 152 -3.08 8.66 -7.52
C THR A 152 -3.33 9.43 -8.81
N VAL A 153 -2.28 10.01 -9.40
CA VAL A 153 -2.40 10.72 -10.69
C VAL A 153 -2.87 9.79 -11.79
N LEU A 154 -2.28 8.59 -11.89
CA LEU A 154 -2.63 7.61 -12.91
C LEU A 154 -4.05 7.03 -12.76
N ASN A 155 -4.57 6.98 -11.53
CA ASN A 155 -5.95 6.53 -11.26
C ASN A 155 -7.00 7.62 -11.55
N VAL A 156 -6.63 8.90 -11.48
CA VAL A 156 -7.55 10.03 -11.70
C VAL A 156 -7.49 10.52 -13.15
N VAL A 157 -6.32 10.48 -13.77
CA VAL A 157 -6.10 10.92 -15.14
C VAL A 157 -6.24 9.73 -16.09
N PRO A 158 -7.33 9.64 -16.88
CA PRO A 158 -7.55 8.50 -17.75
C PRO A 158 -6.47 8.42 -18.83
N VAL A 159 -5.96 7.21 -19.06
CA VAL A 159 -5.09 6.92 -20.19
C VAL A 159 -5.98 6.75 -21.43
N ARG A 160 -5.91 7.73 -22.34
CA ARG A 160 -6.64 7.67 -23.63
C ARG A 160 -6.32 6.36 -24.35
N GLY A 161 -7.35 5.67 -24.85
CA GLY A 161 -7.22 4.41 -25.58
C GLY A 161 -7.01 3.18 -24.69
N PHE A 162 -6.96 3.33 -23.36
CA PHE A 162 -6.80 2.23 -22.40
C PHE A 162 -7.95 2.17 -21.39
N SER A 163 -8.34 3.32 -20.82
CA SER A 163 -9.47 3.45 -19.89
C SER A 163 -10.61 4.23 -20.53
N GLY A 164 -11.85 3.81 -20.29
CA GLY A 164 -13.05 4.58 -20.64
C GLY A 164 -13.11 5.92 -19.92
N THR A 165 -13.97 6.84 -20.39
CA THR A 165 -14.19 8.13 -19.73
C THR A 165 -14.80 7.88 -18.35
N PRO A 166 -14.11 8.15 -17.24
CA PRO A 166 -14.63 7.77 -15.94
C PRO A 166 -15.74 8.73 -15.53
N GLU A 167 -16.80 8.21 -14.91
CA GLU A 167 -17.82 9.04 -14.27
C GLU A 167 -17.19 9.88 -13.16
N LEU A 168 -17.67 11.12 -12.97
CA LEU A 168 -17.14 12.04 -11.95
C LEU A 168 -17.12 11.39 -10.56
N GLY A 169 -18.17 10.62 -10.22
CA GLY A 169 -18.25 9.89 -8.95
C GLY A 169 -17.11 8.88 -8.76
N THR A 170 -16.75 8.16 -9.82
CA THR A 170 -15.64 7.20 -9.81
C THR A 170 -14.29 7.91 -9.67
N GLN A 171 -14.08 9.02 -10.38
CA GLN A 171 -12.86 9.84 -10.23
C GLN A 171 -12.70 10.39 -8.82
N LEU A 172 -13.78 10.86 -8.20
CA LEU A 172 -13.75 11.37 -6.84
C LEU A 172 -13.41 10.27 -5.83
N VAL A 173 -14.00 9.07 -5.97
CA VAL A 173 -13.69 7.94 -5.08
C VAL A 173 -12.22 7.54 -5.18
N TYR A 174 -11.68 7.36 -6.39
CA TYR A 174 -10.27 6.99 -6.56
C TYR A 174 -9.31 8.13 -6.20
N GLY A 175 -9.67 9.38 -6.50
CA GLY A 175 -8.88 10.56 -6.16
C GLY A 175 -8.80 10.80 -4.65
N LEU A 176 -9.92 10.71 -3.94
CA LEU A 176 -9.95 10.81 -2.47
C LEU A 176 -9.21 9.62 -1.83
N GLY A 177 -9.40 8.41 -2.35
CA GLY A 177 -8.68 7.22 -1.89
C GLY A 177 -7.16 7.37 -2.04
N GLY A 178 -6.70 7.84 -3.21
CA GLY A 178 -5.29 8.12 -3.47
C GLY A 178 -4.72 9.22 -2.58
N LEU A 179 -5.47 10.32 -2.39
CA LEU A 179 -5.07 11.40 -1.48
C LEU A 179 -4.90 10.88 -0.04
N LEU A 180 -5.84 10.06 0.43
CA LEU A 180 -5.76 9.45 1.76
C LEU A 180 -4.55 8.52 1.89
N ASP A 181 -4.20 7.77 0.83
CA ASP A 181 -3.01 6.90 0.79
C ASP A 181 -1.69 7.69 0.85
N VAL A 182 -1.60 8.79 0.10
CA VAL A 182 -0.47 9.71 0.16
C VAL A 182 -0.33 10.30 1.56
N LEU A 183 -1.41 10.87 2.11
CA LEU A 183 -1.39 11.48 3.45
C LEU A 183 -1.00 10.47 4.52
N ALA A 184 -1.56 9.27 4.45
CA ALA A 184 -1.23 8.16 5.32
C ALA A 184 0.26 7.80 5.31
N THR A 185 0.83 7.66 4.12
CA THR A 185 2.23 7.28 3.93
C THR A 185 3.16 8.37 4.42
N VAL A 186 2.84 9.63 4.14
CA VAL A 186 3.58 10.80 4.65
C VAL A 186 3.47 10.89 6.17
N LEU A 187 2.29 10.68 6.77
CA LEU A 187 2.11 10.68 8.22
C LEU A 187 2.93 9.58 8.89
N ALA A 188 2.97 8.38 8.30
CA ALA A 188 3.82 7.31 8.77
C ALA A 188 5.31 7.68 8.71
N LEU A 189 5.77 8.24 7.58
CA LEU A 189 7.15 8.72 7.43
C LEU A 189 7.50 9.73 8.52
N ARG A 190 6.65 10.75 8.71
CA ARG A 190 6.83 11.79 9.74
C ARG A 190 6.87 11.18 11.14
N ALA A 191 6.00 10.22 11.44
CA ALA A 191 5.99 9.54 12.73
C ALA A 191 7.28 8.75 12.99
N VAL A 192 7.81 8.05 11.99
CA VAL A 192 9.09 7.32 12.11
C VAL A 192 10.28 8.27 12.20
N MET A 193 10.22 9.44 11.57
CA MET A 193 11.24 10.49 11.73
C MET A 193 11.23 11.09 13.15
N ALA A 194 10.04 11.23 13.76
CA ALA A 194 9.89 11.78 15.11
C ALA A 194 10.41 10.85 16.22
N LEU A 195 10.60 9.55 15.94
CA LEU A 195 11.32 8.64 16.84
C LEU A 195 12.81 9.03 16.89
N GLY A 196 13.16 9.90 17.85
CA GLY A 196 14.53 10.30 18.12
C GLY A 196 15.41 9.18 18.69
N PRO A 197 16.72 9.42 18.87
CA PRO A 197 17.67 8.42 19.39
C PRO A 197 17.41 7.99 20.85
N GLY A 198 16.58 8.71 21.61
CA GLY A 198 16.57 8.66 23.09
C GLY A 198 15.41 7.97 23.79
N THR A 199 14.40 7.42 23.09
CA THR A 199 13.23 6.81 23.76
C THR A 199 13.36 5.32 24.08
N ALA A 200 14.48 4.68 23.73
CA ALA A 200 14.67 3.23 23.84
C ALA A 200 15.53 2.77 25.04
N GLY A 201 15.72 3.59 26.07
CA GLY A 201 16.67 3.24 27.14
C GLY A 201 16.63 4.03 28.44
N ALA A 202 15.46 4.49 28.89
CA ALA A 202 15.33 4.88 30.29
C ALA A 202 14.94 3.62 31.10
N PRO A 203 15.84 2.99 31.87
CA PRO A 203 15.40 2.00 32.85
C PRO A 203 14.43 2.69 33.80
N ALA A 204 13.31 2.03 34.09
CA ALA A 204 12.43 2.42 35.17
C ALA A 204 13.30 2.58 36.43
N LYS A 205 13.33 3.79 37.01
CA LYS A 205 13.96 3.98 38.31
C LYS A 205 13.20 3.13 39.34
N PRO A 206 13.90 2.40 40.22
CA PRO A 206 13.29 1.61 41.28
C PRO A 206 12.50 2.48 42.26
#